data_AF-A0A9W5TP50-F1
#
_entry.id   AF-A0A9W5TP50-F1
#
_cell.length_a   1.000
_cell.length_b   1.000
_cell.length_c   1.000
_cell.angle_alpha   90.00
_cell.angle_beta   90.00
_cell.angle_gamma   90.00
#
_symmetry.space_group_name_H-M   'P 1'
#
loop_
_entity.id
_entity.type
_entity.pdbx_description
1 polymer ?
#
loop_
_entity_poly.entity_id
_entity_poly.type
_entity_poly.pdbx_seq_one_letter_code
_entity_poly.pdbx_strand_id
1 'polypeptide(L)'
;MDDRTENLMADLRRASLRTPVQRAHDAEIRAKIDALIASGEISEDELNRGVLRARLKVYGHATEVPGHGLLARLPGWTDGLFTDSEVTTFVFMNGTVGRECYDRLASDVGIVHCSKLLCDLNDSGQLDLADPTMNGIVAAAWASGEPGSESCIGYREWQKLFRLNGFTYLGAPSSRPTEPVSVYRGCTPEHRFGMSWSIEMAVARSFATEGMSSRPPGVVYVAHVHPEHLLAFIEEGHDEHEWVVDPAGLSDANVRLLDPPGPQVEEGGASAQL
;
A
#
# COMPACT_ATOMS: atom_id res chain seq x y z
N MET A 1 -0.57 27.83 15.33
CA MET A 1 -0.63 28.00 13.86
C MET A 1 -0.76 29.49 13.61
N ASP A 2 0.08 30.09 12.75
CA ASP A 2 0.04 31.55 12.56
C ASP A 2 -1.10 31.97 11.60
N ASP A 3 -1.52 33.23 11.67
CA ASP A 3 -2.58 33.81 10.83
C ASP A 3 -2.31 33.63 9.33
N ARG A 4 -1.04 33.53 8.93
CA ARG A 4 -0.66 33.36 7.53
C ARG A 4 -0.96 31.94 7.04
N THR A 5 -0.74 30.95 7.90
CA THR A 5 -1.04 29.55 7.63
C THR A 5 -2.56 29.33 7.62
N GLU A 6 -3.31 29.96 8.52
CA GLU A 6 -4.78 29.89 8.52
C GLU A 6 -5.42 30.53 7.28
N ASN A 7 -4.96 31.72 6.88
CA ASN A 7 -5.47 32.38 5.66
C ASN A 7 -5.14 31.56 4.40
N LEU A 8 -3.93 30.99 4.34
CA LEU A 8 -3.57 30.07 3.26
C LEU A 8 -4.51 28.87 3.24
N MET A 9 -4.73 28.19 4.36
CA MET A 9 -5.66 27.05 4.43
C MET A 9 -7.10 27.44 4.05
N ALA A 10 -7.55 28.64 4.39
CA ALA A 10 -8.87 29.14 3.99
C ALA A 10 -8.98 29.41 2.48
N ASP A 11 -7.92 29.93 1.85
CA ASP A 11 -7.85 30.14 0.41
C ASP A 11 -7.75 28.81 -0.35
N LEU A 12 -6.96 27.87 0.16
CA LEU A 12 -6.85 26.51 -0.37
C LEU A 12 -8.19 25.76 -0.25
N ARG A 13 -8.91 25.89 0.87
CA ARG A 13 -10.27 25.34 1.04
C ARG A 13 -11.26 25.95 0.06
N ARG A 14 -11.23 27.27 -0.17
CA ARG A 14 -12.07 27.92 -1.18
C ARG A 14 -11.75 27.45 -2.59
N ALA A 15 -10.47 27.30 -2.93
CA ALA A 15 -10.03 26.76 -4.22
C ALA A 15 -10.37 25.27 -4.38
N SER A 16 -10.45 24.52 -3.28
CA SER A 16 -10.85 23.12 -3.25
C SER A 16 -12.35 22.90 -3.50
N LEU A 17 -13.21 23.90 -3.26
CA LEU A 17 -14.66 23.75 -3.46
C LEU A 17 -14.99 23.84 -4.95
N ARG A 18 -15.60 22.78 -5.49
CA ARG A 18 -15.99 22.75 -6.91
C ARG A 18 -16.99 23.86 -7.22
N THR A 19 -16.69 24.65 -8.23
CA THR A 19 -17.69 25.50 -8.88
C THR A 19 -18.72 24.63 -9.63
N PRO A 20 -19.94 25.14 -9.90
CA PRO A 20 -20.91 24.42 -10.72
C PRO A 20 -20.37 24.02 -12.10
N VAL A 21 -19.52 24.86 -12.70
CA VAL A 21 -18.89 24.59 -14.01
C VAL A 21 -17.91 23.42 -13.91
N GLN A 22 -17.07 23.39 -12.88
CA GLN A 22 -16.16 22.27 -12.64
C GLN A 22 -16.92 20.96 -12.37
N ARG A 23 -18.03 21.01 -11.62
CA ARG A 23 -18.90 19.84 -11.43
C ARG A 23 -19.47 19.31 -12.74
N ALA A 24 -19.90 20.20 -13.63
CA ALA A 24 -20.41 19.80 -14.94
C ALA A 24 -19.33 19.16 -15.80
N HIS A 25 -18.12 19.73 -15.82
CA HIS A 25 -17.00 19.18 -16.57
C HIS A 25 -16.54 17.80 -16.04
N ASP A 26 -16.45 17.64 -14.71
CA ASP A 26 -16.17 16.34 -14.07
C ASP A 26 -17.21 15.29 -14.48
N ALA A 27 -18.49 15.67 -14.57
CA ALA A 27 -19.58 14.78 -14.97
C ALA A 27 -19.48 14.37 -16.44
N GLU A 28 -19.13 15.28 -17.34
CA GLU A 28 -18.87 14.96 -18.76
C GLU A 28 -17.69 13.99 -18.93
N ILE A 29 -16.62 14.23 -18.18
CA ILE A 29 -15.47 13.34 -18.13
C ILE A 29 -15.87 11.95 -17.64
N ARG A 30 -16.63 11.87 -16.54
CA ARG A 30 -17.08 10.60 -15.98
C ARG A 30 -17.93 9.82 -16.98
N ALA A 31 -18.86 10.50 -17.65
CA ALA A 31 -19.67 9.91 -18.71
C ALA A 31 -18.82 9.35 -19.87
N LYS A 32 -17.71 9.99 -20.23
CA LYS A 32 -16.77 9.47 -21.24
C LYS A 32 -16.06 8.20 -20.76
N ILE A 33 -15.61 8.17 -19.51
CA ILE A 33 -14.96 6.98 -18.92
C ILE A 33 -15.96 5.82 -18.89
N ASP A 34 -17.19 6.07 -18.42
CA ASP A 34 -18.25 5.06 -18.37
C ASP A 34 -18.56 4.50 -19.77
N ALA A 35 -18.54 5.36 -20.81
CA ALA A 35 -18.71 4.93 -22.19
C ALA A 35 -17.56 4.04 -22.71
N LEU A 36 -16.30 4.32 -22.33
CA LEU A 36 -15.14 3.50 -22.70
C LEU A 36 -15.16 2.13 -22.01
N ILE A 37 -15.63 2.08 -20.76
CA ILE A 37 -15.86 0.80 -20.05
C ILE A 37 -16.96 0.01 -20.75
N ALA A 38 -18.08 0.66 -21.06
CA ALA A 38 -19.20 0.02 -21.73
C ALA A 38 -18.86 -0.47 -23.15
N SER A 39 -17.94 0.18 -23.86
CA SER A 39 -17.46 -0.27 -25.17
C SER A 39 -16.41 -1.39 -25.09
N GLY A 40 -15.89 -1.69 -23.90
CA GLY A 40 -14.83 -2.66 -23.69
C GLY A 40 -13.45 -2.18 -24.15
N GLU A 41 -13.30 -0.88 -24.46
CA GLU A 41 -12.01 -0.28 -24.82
C GLU A 41 -11.05 -0.23 -23.63
N ILE A 42 -11.60 -0.15 -22.42
CA ILE A 42 -10.87 -0.26 -21.15
C ILE A 42 -11.69 -1.13 -20.18
N SER A 43 -11.02 -1.89 -19.32
CA SER A 43 -11.67 -2.59 -18.22
C SER A 43 -11.78 -1.71 -16.96
N GLU A 44 -12.75 -2.00 -16.09
CA GLU A 44 -12.85 -1.37 -14.76
C GLU A 44 -11.55 -1.57 -13.95
N ASP A 45 -10.93 -2.73 -14.09
CA ASP A 45 -9.70 -3.08 -13.41
C ASP A 45 -8.50 -2.23 -13.89
N GLU A 46 -8.37 -1.97 -15.20
CA GLU A 46 -7.35 -1.05 -15.72
C GLU A 46 -7.58 0.40 -15.29
N LEU A 47 -8.85 0.80 -15.06
CA LEU A 47 -9.16 2.11 -14.49
C LEU A 47 -8.79 2.18 -12.99
N ASN A 48 -9.09 1.11 -12.24
CA ASN A 48 -8.84 1.02 -10.80
C ASN A 48 -7.36 0.92 -10.45
N ARG A 49 -6.55 0.31 -11.33
CA ARG A 49 -5.09 0.26 -11.19
C ARG A 49 -4.39 1.61 -11.43
N GLY A 50 -5.13 2.71 -11.63
CA GLY A 50 -4.58 4.07 -11.77
C GLY A 50 -3.88 4.37 -13.10
N VAL A 51 -3.46 3.33 -13.84
CA VAL A 51 -2.67 3.41 -15.07
C VAL A 51 -3.36 4.21 -16.19
N LEU A 52 -4.70 4.19 -16.28
CA LEU A 52 -5.43 4.92 -17.33
C LEU A 52 -5.80 6.36 -16.94
N ARG A 53 -6.01 6.68 -15.67
CA ARG A 53 -6.43 8.05 -15.27
C ARG A 53 -5.30 9.08 -15.46
N ALA A 54 -4.06 8.69 -15.19
CA ALA A 54 -2.87 9.49 -15.50
C ALA A 54 -2.62 9.58 -17.03
N ARG A 55 -2.78 8.46 -17.74
CA ARG A 55 -2.48 8.35 -19.18
C ARG A 55 -3.47 9.07 -20.09
N LEU A 56 -4.75 9.16 -19.69
CA LEU A 56 -5.75 9.93 -20.42
C LEU A 56 -5.63 11.45 -20.19
N LYS A 57 -4.73 11.91 -19.30
CA LYS A 57 -4.61 13.32 -18.89
C LYS A 57 -5.95 13.93 -18.51
N VAL A 58 -6.82 13.11 -17.95
CA VAL A 58 -8.13 13.53 -17.47
C VAL A 58 -7.91 14.09 -16.07
N TYR A 59 -7.25 15.23 -16.04
CA TYR A 59 -7.12 16.02 -14.84
C TYR A 59 -8.45 16.76 -14.65
N GLY A 60 -9.01 16.69 -13.45
CA GLY A 60 -10.05 17.62 -13.06
C GLY A 60 -9.46 19.02 -12.90
N HIS A 61 -9.85 19.72 -11.84
CA HIS A 61 -9.30 21.05 -11.58
C HIS A 61 -7.82 20.99 -11.19
N ALA A 62 -6.96 21.61 -12.00
CA ALA A 62 -5.58 21.89 -11.63
C ALA A 62 -5.48 23.21 -10.86
N THR A 63 -4.65 23.24 -9.82
CA THR A 63 -4.40 24.41 -8.98
C THR A 63 -2.93 24.48 -8.60
N GLU A 64 -2.39 25.69 -8.47
CA GLU A 64 -1.05 25.88 -7.91
C GLU A 64 -1.11 25.72 -6.39
N VAL A 65 -0.41 24.71 -5.88
CA VAL A 65 -0.28 24.44 -4.44
C VAL A 65 1.09 24.94 -3.99
N PRO A 66 1.16 25.89 -3.04
CA PRO A 66 2.44 26.41 -2.55
C PRO A 66 3.35 25.29 -2.06
N GLY A 67 4.61 25.31 -2.51
CA GLY A 67 5.61 24.27 -2.18
C GLY A 67 5.54 23.00 -3.02
N HIS A 68 4.42 22.74 -3.71
CA HIS A 68 4.22 21.53 -4.52
C HIS A 68 4.05 21.81 -6.02
N GLY A 69 3.80 23.06 -6.42
CA GLY A 69 3.61 23.43 -7.82
C GLY A 69 2.21 23.11 -8.31
N LEU A 70 2.07 22.81 -9.61
CA LEU A 70 0.77 22.53 -10.21
C LEU A 70 0.31 21.12 -9.84
N LEU A 71 -0.74 21.01 -9.04
CA LEU A 71 -1.38 19.74 -8.71
C LEU A 71 -2.76 19.67 -9.35
N ALA A 72 -3.20 18.46 -9.65
CA ALA A 72 -4.50 18.17 -10.20
C ALA A 72 -5.31 17.27 -9.26
N ARG A 73 -6.60 17.55 -9.18
CA ARG A 73 -7.56 16.61 -8.59
C ARG A 73 -8.12 15.71 -9.67
N LEU A 74 -8.13 14.40 -9.45
CA LEU A 74 -8.74 13.48 -10.41
C LEU A 74 -10.27 13.43 -10.26
N PRO A 75 -11.02 13.20 -11.36
CA PRO A 75 -12.47 13.07 -11.31
C PRO A 75 -12.90 11.94 -10.37
N GLY A 76 -13.88 12.22 -9.53
CA GLY A 76 -14.43 11.26 -8.57
C GLY A 76 -13.71 11.22 -7.22
N TRP A 77 -12.49 11.75 -7.12
CA TRP A 77 -11.80 11.85 -5.83
C TRP A 77 -12.49 12.81 -4.87
N THR A 78 -12.38 12.47 -3.59
CA THR A 78 -12.78 13.28 -2.45
C THR A 78 -12.28 14.71 -2.62
N ASP A 79 -13.16 15.66 -2.34
CA ASP A 79 -12.80 17.08 -2.43
C ASP A 79 -11.65 17.38 -1.47
N GLY A 80 -10.64 18.08 -1.97
CA GLY A 80 -9.43 18.40 -1.23
C GLY A 80 -8.25 17.49 -1.51
N LEU A 81 -8.44 16.33 -2.15
CA LEU A 81 -7.33 15.45 -2.52
C LEU A 81 -6.75 15.84 -3.89
N PHE A 82 -5.45 16.08 -3.93
CA PHE A 82 -4.72 16.46 -5.15
C PHE A 82 -3.48 15.60 -5.33
N THR A 83 -3.05 15.47 -6.58
CA THR A 83 -1.83 14.76 -6.96
C THR A 83 -1.10 15.47 -8.11
N ASP A 84 0.17 15.13 -8.34
CA ASP A 84 0.92 15.62 -9.49
C ASP A 84 0.53 14.85 -10.79
N SER A 85 1.10 15.25 -11.93
CA SER A 85 0.77 14.62 -13.22
C SER A 85 1.21 13.16 -13.33
N GLU A 86 2.18 12.74 -12.51
CA GLU A 86 2.72 11.38 -12.51
C GLU A 86 2.08 10.51 -11.41
N VAL A 87 1.15 11.05 -10.63
CA VAL A 87 0.49 10.40 -9.49
C VAL A 87 1.51 9.92 -8.45
N THR A 88 2.56 10.73 -8.21
CA THR A 88 3.65 10.38 -7.28
C THR A 88 3.61 11.11 -5.95
N THR A 89 2.79 12.16 -5.83
CA THR A 89 2.65 12.98 -4.62
C THR A 89 1.18 13.17 -4.30
N PHE A 90 0.79 13.08 -3.03
CA PHE A 90 -0.59 13.33 -2.59
C PHE A 90 -0.64 14.45 -1.56
N VAL A 91 -1.62 15.35 -1.70
CA VAL A 91 -1.85 16.46 -0.76
C VAL A 91 -3.33 16.58 -0.46
N PHE A 92 -3.70 16.75 0.81
CA PHE A 92 -5.09 16.95 1.22
C PHE A 92 -5.37 18.37 1.73
N MET A 93 -5.91 19.25 0.89
CA MET A 93 -6.01 20.69 1.17
C MET A 93 -7.11 21.07 2.19
N ASN A 94 -7.92 20.12 2.63
CA ASN A 94 -9.04 20.38 3.54
C ASN A 94 -8.68 20.32 5.03
N GLY A 95 -7.42 20.02 5.37
CA GLY A 95 -6.91 20.09 6.74
C GLY A 95 -6.36 18.76 7.23
N THR A 96 -6.59 18.46 8.50
CA THR A 96 -6.17 17.20 9.12
C THR A 96 -7.03 16.03 8.66
N VAL A 97 -6.42 14.86 8.52
CA VAL A 97 -7.01 13.63 8.05
C VAL A 97 -7.13 12.67 9.23
N GLY A 98 -8.36 12.48 9.72
CA GLY A 98 -8.69 11.38 10.64
C GLY A 98 -8.97 10.07 9.90
N ARG A 99 -9.17 8.99 10.65
CA ARG A 99 -9.30 7.62 10.12
C ARG A 99 -10.33 7.47 9.01
N GLU A 100 -11.58 7.86 9.26
CA GLU A 100 -12.67 7.76 8.27
C GLU A 100 -12.42 8.61 7.01
N CYS A 101 -11.67 9.71 7.14
CA CYS A 101 -11.26 10.49 5.98
C CYS A 101 -10.20 9.73 5.20
N TYR A 102 -9.16 9.23 5.87
CA TYR A 102 -8.11 8.44 5.22
C TYR A 102 -8.67 7.23 4.48
N ASP A 103 -9.58 6.47 5.09
CA ASP A 103 -10.15 5.27 4.44
C ASP A 103 -10.86 5.63 3.12
N ARG A 104 -11.55 6.78 3.05
CA ARG A 104 -12.13 7.31 1.81
C ARG A 104 -11.07 7.75 0.81
N LEU A 105 -10.04 8.47 1.25
CA LEU A 105 -8.93 8.89 0.39
C LEU A 105 -8.17 7.68 -0.18
N ALA A 106 -7.93 6.66 0.63
CA ALA A 106 -7.29 5.41 0.24
C ALA A 106 -8.12 4.67 -0.83
N SER A 107 -9.45 4.63 -0.64
CA SER A 107 -10.37 4.10 -1.66
C SER A 107 -10.30 4.89 -2.98
N ASP A 108 -10.12 6.21 -2.93
CA ASP A 108 -10.05 7.05 -4.13
C ASP A 108 -8.77 6.82 -4.94
N VAL A 109 -7.62 6.71 -4.26
CA VAL A 109 -6.31 6.51 -4.90
C VAL A 109 -6.06 5.06 -5.30
N GLY A 110 -6.81 4.12 -4.72
CA GLY A 110 -6.70 2.70 -4.97
C GLY A 110 -5.53 2.03 -4.23
N ILE A 111 -5.54 0.70 -4.26
CA ILE A 111 -4.61 -0.18 -3.53
C ILE A 111 -3.13 0.04 -3.87
N VAL A 112 -2.83 0.50 -5.09
CA VAL A 112 -1.46 0.77 -5.53
C VAL A 112 -0.86 1.98 -4.80
N HIS A 113 -1.69 2.98 -4.50
CA HIS A 113 -1.21 4.28 -4.03
C HIS A 113 -1.50 4.55 -2.55
N CYS A 114 -2.23 3.67 -1.86
CA CYS A 114 -2.61 3.89 -0.45
C CYS A 114 -1.39 4.04 0.47
N SER A 115 -0.30 3.30 0.24
CA SER A 115 0.94 3.41 1.00
C SER A 115 1.63 4.76 0.80
N LYS A 116 1.70 5.24 -0.44
CA LYS A 116 2.27 6.55 -0.75
C LYS A 116 1.43 7.70 -0.21
N LEU A 117 0.10 7.59 -0.31
CA LEU A 117 -0.85 8.51 0.30
C LEU A 117 -0.62 8.61 1.81
N LEU A 118 -0.53 7.46 2.51
CA LEU A 118 -0.27 7.44 3.95
C LEU A 118 1.04 8.13 4.32
N CYS A 119 2.10 7.85 3.56
CA CYS A 119 3.41 8.45 3.75
C CYS A 119 3.37 9.97 3.57
N ASP A 120 2.75 10.45 2.49
CA ASP A 120 2.69 11.90 2.18
C ASP A 120 1.86 12.67 3.21
N LEU A 121 0.71 12.13 3.61
CA LEU A 121 -0.15 12.76 4.61
C LEU A 121 0.51 12.78 5.99
N ASN A 122 1.26 11.73 6.36
CA ASN A 122 2.05 11.73 7.59
C ASN A 122 3.21 12.74 7.53
N ASP A 123 3.98 12.76 6.44
CA ASP A 123 5.16 13.62 6.31
C ASP A 123 4.83 15.11 6.23
N SER A 124 3.67 15.44 5.67
CA SER A 124 3.12 16.79 5.66
C SER A 124 2.45 17.19 6.98
N GLY A 125 2.34 16.28 7.96
CA GLY A 125 1.66 16.51 9.23
C GLY A 125 0.14 16.65 9.11
N GLN A 126 -0.44 16.24 7.98
CA GLN A 126 -1.89 16.21 7.78
C GLN A 126 -2.53 15.02 8.48
N LEU A 127 -1.76 13.96 8.71
CA LEU A 127 -2.17 12.76 9.40
C LEU A 127 -1.19 12.50 10.55
N ASP A 128 -1.71 12.31 11.77
CA ASP A 128 -0.88 11.96 12.94
C ASP A 128 -1.03 10.47 13.26
N LEU A 129 0.00 9.69 12.95
CA LEU A 129 0.02 8.26 13.23
C LEU A 129 0.09 7.93 14.72
N ALA A 130 0.53 8.86 15.57
CA ALA A 130 0.59 8.65 17.01
C ALA A 130 -0.77 8.87 17.71
N ASP A 131 -1.77 9.43 16.99
CA ASP A 131 -3.12 9.59 17.52
C ASP A 131 -3.77 8.20 17.74
N PRO A 132 -4.30 7.89 18.94
CA PRO A 132 -4.95 6.60 19.22
C PRO A 132 -6.14 6.26 18.32
N THR A 133 -6.79 7.24 17.70
CA THR A 133 -7.86 7.01 16.72
C THR A 133 -7.34 6.47 15.37
N MET A 134 -6.03 6.55 15.15
CA MET A 134 -5.33 6.10 13.94
C MET A 134 -4.70 4.71 14.09
N ASN A 135 -4.91 4.05 15.23
CA ASN A 135 -4.39 2.70 15.47
C ASN A 135 -4.81 1.71 14.37
N GLY A 136 -3.86 0.90 13.93
CA GLY A 136 -4.07 -0.13 12.91
C GLY A 136 -4.17 0.40 11.48
N ILE A 137 -4.06 1.71 11.26
CA ILE A 137 -4.17 2.27 9.91
C ILE A 137 -2.98 1.88 9.02
N VAL A 138 -1.78 1.78 9.60
CA VAL A 138 -0.59 1.34 8.86
C VAL A 138 -0.70 -0.13 8.50
N ALA A 139 -1.17 -0.97 9.43
CA ALA A 139 -1.44 -2.38 9.18
C ALA A 139 -2.52 -2.58 8.10
N ALA A 140 -3.60 -1.80 8.14
CA ALA A 140 -4.64 -1.84 7.11
C ALA A 140 -4.11 -1.40 5.73
N ALA A 141 -3.31 -0.34 5.68
CA ALA A 141 -2.70 0.14 4.44
C ALA A 141 -1.66 -0.85 3.87
N TRP A 142 -0.96 -1.57 4.74
CA TRP A 142 -0.06 -2.66 4.38
C TRP A 142 -0.82 -3.82 3.72
N ALA A 143 -1.83 -4.36 4.40
CA ALA A 143 -2.62 -5.50 3.93
C ALA A 143 -3.49 -5.19 2.70
N SER A 144 -3.87 -3.93 2.52
CA SER A 144 -4.62 -3.51 1.32
C SER A 144 -3.73 -3.27 0.11
N GLY A 145 -2.41 -3.20 0.28
CA GLY A 145 -1.48 -2.92 -0.81
C GLY A 145 -1.31 -4.13 -1.73
N GLU A 146 -1.18 -3.89 -3.05
CA GLU A 146 -0.83 -4.99 -3.96
C GLU A 146 0.52 -5.63 -3.58
N PRO A 147 0.75 -6.91 -3.95
CA PRO A 147 2.05 -7.55 -3.79
C PRO A 147 3.17 -6.72 -4.44
N GLY A 148 3.97 -6.05 -3.63
CA GLY A 148 4.89 -5.00 -4.09
C GLY A 148 4.58 -3.62 -3.52
N SER A 149 3.66 -3.47 -2.56
CA SER A 149 3.48 -2.25 -1.74
C SER A 149 4.77 -1.80 -1.03
N GLU A 150 5.70 -2.74 -0.78
CA GLU A 150 7.10 -2.47 -0.41
C GLU A 150 7.80 -1.53 -1.40
N SER A 151 7.43 -1.56 -2.69
CA SER A 151 8.08 -0.80 -3.78
C SER A 151 7.66 0.67 -3.88
N CYS A 152 6.50 1.05 -3.34
CA CYS A 152 6.00 2.43 -3.46
C CYS A 152 6.73 3.40 -2.53
N ILE A 153 7.04 2.97 -1.29
CA ILE A 153 7.69 3.81 -0.27
C ILE A 153 8.97 3.20 0.32
N GLY A 154 9.29 1.94 0.01
CA GLY A 154 10.49 1.26 0.49
C GLY A 154 10.40 0.80 1.95
N TYR A 155 11.30 -0.12 2.35
CA TYR A 155 11.32 -0.69 3.69
C TYR A 155 11.51 0.34 4.81
N ARG A 156 12.34 1.36 4.56
CA ARG A 156 12.66 2.37 5.57
C ARG A 156 11.44 3.21 5.95
N GLU A 157 10.63 3.60 4.96
CA GLU A 157 9.42 4.37 5.24
C GLU A 157 8.36 3.49 5.89
N TRP A 158 8.18 2.24 5.44
CA TRP A 158 7.30 1.30 6.15
C TRP A 158 7.68 1.12 7.62
N GLN A 159 8.96 0.87 7.93
CA GLN A 159 9.45 0.77 9.30
C GLN A 159 9.13 2.02 10.12
N LYS A 160 9.34 3.21 9.54
CA LYS A 160 9.01 4.49 10.18
C LYS A 160 7.50 4.59 10.47
N LEU A 161 6.64 4.32 9.49
CA LEU A 161 5.18 4.40 9.67
C LEU A 161 4.69 3.42 10.75
N PHE A 162 5.13 2.16 10.72
CA PHE A 162 4.76 1.18 11.74
C PHE A 162 5.23 1.58 13.13
N ARG A 163 6.46 2.10 13.26
CA ARG A 163 6.98 2.55 14.55
C ARG A 163 6.23 3.77 15.10
N LEU A 164 5.81 4.69 14.22
CA LEU A 164 4.99 5.84 14.61
C LEU A 164 3.58 5.42 15.06
N ASN A 165 2.95 4.47 14.36
CA ASN A 165 1.61 3.99 14.70
C ASN A 165 1.58 3.02 15.88
N GLY A 166 2.74 2.49 16.26
CA GLY A 166 2.87 1.53 17.35
C GLY A 166 2.55 0.10 16.92
N PHE A 167 2.81 -0.84 17.84
CA PHE A 167 2.56 -2.25 17.58
C PHE A 167 1.06 -2.56 17.61
N THR A 168 0.59 -3.29 16.60
CA THR A 168 -0.79 -3.75 16.52
C THR A 168 -0.89 -5.25 16.35
N TYR A 169 -1.91 -5.85 16.96
CA TYR A 169 -2.29 -7.25 16.79
C TYR A 169 -3.72 -7.30 16.24
N LEU A 170 -3.88 -7.84 15.04
CA LEU A 170 -5.16 -7.86 14.30
C LEU A 170 -5.78 -6.46 14.18
N GLY A 171 -4.96 -5.48 13.82
CA GLY A 171 -5.36 -4.07 13.65
C GLY A 171 -5.67 -3.32 14.96
N ALA A 172 -5.63 -3.97 16.11
CA ALA A 172 -5.84 -3.33 17.41
C ALA A 172 -4.50 -3.03 18.12
N PRO A 173 -4.40 -1.94 18.90
CA PRO A 173 -3.24 -1.69 19.76
C PRO A 173 -3.00 -2.85 20.72
N SER A 174 -1.75 -3.29 20.82
CA SER A 174 -1.40 -4.39 21.71
C SER A 174 0.01 -4.24 22.27
N SER A 175 0.32 -5.04 23.27
CA SER A 175 1.70 -5.28 23.68
C SER A 175 2.35 -6.30 22.74
N ARG A 176 3.63 -6.13 22.44
CA ARG A 176 4.41 -7.15 21.75
C ARG A 176 4.45 -8.45 22.58
N PRO A 177 4.63 -9.62 21.94
CA PRO A 177 4.99 -10.85 22.63
C PRO A 177 6.20 -10.65 23.55
N THR A 178 6.32 -11.46 24.61
CA THR A 178 7.48 -11.40 25.52
C THR A 178 8.63 -12.30 25.07
N GLU A 179 8.34 -13.28 24.21
CA GLU A 179 9.28 -14.27 23.72
C GLU A 179 9.42 -14.19 22.18
N PRO A 180 10.58 -14.57 21.62
CA PRO A 180 10.77 -14.64 20.18
C PRO A 180 9.72 -15.50 19.48
N VAL A 181 9.33 -15.10 18.27
CA VAL A 181 8.33 -15.81 17.46
C VAL A 181 9.00 -16.51 16.28
N SER A 182 8.60 -17.75 16.03
CA SER A 182 8.98 -18.50 14.84
C SER A 182 8.04 -18.16 13.69
N VAL A 183 8.61 -17.73 12.57
CA VAL A 183 7.85 -17.34 11.36
C VAL A 183 8.49 -17.92 10.10
N TYR A 184 7.71 -18.02 9.02
CA TYR A 184 8.08 -18.67 7.77
C TYR A 184 7.86 -17.75 6.57
N ARG A 185 8.74 -17.81 5.57
CA ARG A 185 8.60 -17.02 4.34
C ARG A 185 9.01 -17.84 3.12
N GLY A 186 8.12 -17.89 2.13
CA GLY A 186 8.41 -18.42 0.81
C GLY A 186 8.91 -17.33 -0.12
N CYS A 187 10.16 -17.39 -0.53
CA CYS A 187 10.73 -16.37 -1.42
C CYS A 187 12.00 -16.85 -2.13
N THR A 188 12.50 -16.07 -3.08
CA THR A 188 13.86 -16.27 -3.60
C THR A 188 14.90 -15.86 -2.54
N PRO A 189 16.15 -16.34 -2.64
CA PRO A 189 17.19 -16.04 -1.64
C PRO A 189 17.47 -14.55 -1.40
N GLU A 190 17.28 -13.71 -2.42
CA GLU A 190 17.51 -12.27 -2.36
C GLU A 190 16.47 -11.55 -1.49
N HIS A 191 15.28 -12.14 -1.33
CA HIS A 191 14.15 -11.58 -0.60
C HIS A 191 13.93 -12.20 0.79
N ARG A 192 14.89 -13.01 1.28
CA ARG A 192 14.80 -13.70 2.57
C ARG A 192 14.78 -12.79 3.80
N PHE A 193 15.06 -11.50 3.63
CA PHE A 193 15.02 -10.48 4.69
C PHE A 193 13.90 -9.46 4.49
N GLY A 194 12.87 -9.81 3.70
CA GLY A 194 11.68 -8.98 3.53
C GLY A 194 10.82 -8.90 4.80
N MET A 195 9.79 -8.06 4.78
CA MET A 195 9.01 -7.74 5.98
C MET A 195 7.85 -8.71 6.24
N SER A 196 7.31 -9.35 5.21
CA SER A 196 6.14 -10.24 5.31
C SER A 196 6.50 -11.68 5.71
N TRP A 197 5.98 -12.19 6.82
CA TRP A 197 6.24 -13.56 7.25
C TRP A 197 4.97 -14.23 7.77
N SER A 198 4.73 -15.48 7.37
CA SER A 198 3.58 -16.27 7.85
C SER A 198 3.90 -17.00 9.14
N ILE A 199 2.89 -17.30 9.95
CA ILE A 199 3.00 -18.28 11.05
C ILE A 199 2.89 -19.72 10.55
N GLU A 200 2.47 -19.92 9.30
CA GLU A 200 2.17 -21.23 8.72
C GLU A 200 3.20 -21.59 7.65
N MET A 201 3.90 -22.70 7.88
CA MET A 201 4.85 -23.24 6.90
C MET A 201 4.17 -23.61 5.57
N ALA A 202 2.91 -24.06 5.59
CA ALA A 202 2.16 -24.41 4.39
C ALA A 202 1.91 -23.20 3.48
N VAL A 203 1.52 -22.07 4.07
CA VAL A 203 1.36 -20.78 3.36
C VAL A 203 2.71 -20.32 2.80
N ALA A 204 3.77 -20.35 3.60
CA ALA A 204 5.11 -20.03 3.08
C ALA A 204 5.53 -20.95 1.92
N ARG A 205 5.12 -22.22 1.93
CA ARG A 205 5.42 -23.16 0.83
C ARG A 205 4.65 -22.81 -0.44
N SER A 206 3.36 -22.46 -0.39
CA SER A 206 2.61 -22.07 -1.60
C SER A 206 3.24 -20.84 -2.26
N PHE A 207 3.69 -19.84 -1.49
CA PHE A 207 4.45 -18.71 -2.02
C PHE A 207 5.78 -19.10 -2.68
N ALA A 208 6.46 -20.14 -2.18
CA ALA A 208 7.70 -20.64 -2.76
C ALA A 208 7.46 -21.47 -4.04
N THR A 209 6.43 -22.30 -4.08
CA THR A 209 6.26 -23.30 -5.15
C THR A 209 5.20 -22.94 -6.19
N GLU A 210 4.10 -22.32 -5.77
CA GLU A 210 2.95 -22.02 -6.63
C GLU A 210 3.06 -20.59 -7.17
N GLY A 211 3.61 -19.66 -6.38
CA GLY A 211 4.01 -18.33 -6.79
C GLY A 211 2.87 -17.46 -7.34
N MET A 212 3.12 -16.15 -7.46
CA MET A 212 2.41 -15.35 -8.45
C MET A 212 2.99 -15.73 -9.82
N SER A 213 2.13 -15.94 -10.83
CA SER A 213 2.39 -16.55 -12.16
C SER A 213 3.59 -16.05 -12.98
N SER A 214 4.37 -15.09 -12.48
CA SER A 214 5.54 -14.47 -13.10
C SER A 214 6.86 -14.60 -12.33
N ARG A 215 6.88 -15.20 -11.13
CA ARG A 215 8.10 -15.28 -10.29
C ARG A 215 8.81 -16.65 -10.41
N PRO A 216 10.16 -16.68 -10.38
CA PRO A 216 10.89 -17.93 -10.26
C PRO A 216 10.48 -18.69 -8.98
N PRO A 217 10.52 -20.03 -9.00
CA PRO A 217 10.34 -20.83 -7.78
C PRO A 217 11.28 -20.35 -6.67
N GLY A 218 10.71 -20.18 -5.48
CA GLY A 218 11.43 -19.82 -4.26
C GLY A 218 11.80 -21.02 -3.41
N VAL A 219 12.21 -20.74 -2.19
CA VAL A 219 12.46 -21.71 -1.11
C VAL A 219 11.80 -21.21 0.17
N VAL A 220 11.65 -22.09 1.16
CA VAL A 220 11.08 -21.72 2.45
C VAL A 220 12.18 -21.40 3.45
N TYR A 221 12.14 -20.19 4.00
CA TYR A 221 12.95 -19.78 5.13
C TYR A 221 12.14 -19.81 6.43
N VAL A 222 12.82 -20.08 7.53
CA VAL A 222 12.32 -19.90 8.90
C VAL A 222 13.16 -18.83 9.59
N ALA A 223 12.52 -17.97 10.38
CA ALA A 223 13.17 -17.00 11.23
C ALA A 223 12.73 -17.15 12.69
N HIS A 224 13.63 -16.83 13.62
CA HIS A 224 13.29 -16.62 15.04
C HIS A 224 13.47 -15.13 15.33
N VAL A 225 12.35 -14.41 15.40
CA VAL A 225 12.31 -12.95 15.43
C VAL A 225 12.12 -12.49 16.86
N HIS A 226 13.05 -11.65 17.35
CA HIS A 226 12.95 -11.04 18.67
C HIS A 226 11.76 -10.06 18.72
N PRO A 227 11.00 -9.97 19.82
CA PRO A 227 9.78 -9.18 19.86
C PRO A 227 9.92 -7.73 19.43
N GLU A 228 11.05 -7.08 19.71
CA GLU A 228 11.28 -5.67 19.35
C GLU A 228 11.24 -5.40 17.84
N HIS A 229 11.46 -6.44 17.03
CA HIS A 229 11.42 -6.37 15.56
C HIS A 229 10.06 -6.78 14.98
N LEU A 230 9.07 -7.11 15.81
CA LEU A 230 7.70 -7.32 15.37
C LEU A 230 7.00 -5.96 15.29
N LEU A 231 6.55 -5.62 14.08
CA LEU A 231 5.91 -4.34 13.76
C LEU A 231 4.39 -4.44 13.81
N ALA A 232 3.82 -5.54 13.31
CA ALA A 232 2.40 -5.83 13.41
C ALA A 232 2.14 -7.34 13.25
N PHE A 233 0.99 -7.79 13.75
CA PHE A 233 0.38 -9.05 13.37
C PHE A 233 -0.96 -8.77 12.68
N ILE A 234 -1.16 -9.32 11.49
CA ILE A 234 -2.25 -8.98 10.59
C ILE A 234 -2.94 -10.27 10.13
N GLU A 235 -4.26 -10.20 9.95
CA GLU A 235 -5.05 -11.20 9.24
C GLU A 235 -5.22 -10.70 7.81
N GLU A 236 -4.57 -11.36 6.86
CA GLU A 236 -4.87 -11.26 5.44
C GLU A 236 -6.03 -12.23 5.16
N GLY A 237 -6.98 -11.86 4.29
CA GLY A 237 -8.24 -12.62 4.14
C GLY A 237 -8.04 -14.13 3.93
N HIS A 238 -9.09 -14.93 4.21
CA HIS A 238 -9.05 -16.40 4.17
C HIS A 238 -8.20 -17.07 5.25
N ASP A 239 -8.24 -16.54 6.49
CA ASP A 239 -7.53 -17.07 7.66
C ASP A 239 -5.99 -17.05 7.53
N GLU A 240 -5.44 -16.26 6.60
CA GLU A 240 -4.01 -16.11 6.42
C GLU A 240 -3.44 -15.11 7.43
N HIS A 241 -2.44 -15.54 8.19
CA HIS A 241 -1.86 -14.71 9.25
C HIS A 241 -0.43 -14.29 8.93
N GLU A 242 -0.18 -13.00 9.06
CA GLU A 242 1.08 -12.36 8.72
C GLU A 242 1.69 -11.63 9.93
N TRP A 243 2.96 -11.89 10.20
CA TRP A 243 3.84 -11.01 10.95
C TRP A 243 4.55 -10.05 10.00
N VAL A 244 4.37 -8.75 10.25
CA VAL A 244 5.22 -7.72 9.66
C VAL A 244 6.45 -7.55 10.54
N VAL A 245 7.61 -7.86 9.97
CA VAL A 245 8.91 -7.90 10.63
C VAL A 245 9.79 -6.75 10.16
N ASP A 246 10.48 -6.11 11.08
CA ASP A 246 11.54 -5.15 10.79
C ASP A 246 12.77 -5.88 10.22
N PRO A 247 13.18 -5.59 8.96
CA PRO A 247 14.35 -6.20 8.34
C PRO A 247 15.66 -5.99 9.13
N ALA A 248 15.75 -4.95 9.97
CA ALA A 248 16.91 -4.76 10.83
C ALA A 248 17.09 -5.87 11.87
N GLY A 249 16.03 -6.64 12.17
CA GLY A 249 16.05 -7.80 13.06
C GLY A 249 16.33 -9.12 12.36
N LEU A 250 16.60 -9.12 11.06
CA LEU A 250 16.82 -10.32 10.25
C LEU A 250 18.27 -10.40 9.79
N SER A 251 18.86 -11.58 9.90
CA SER A 251 20.23 -11.85 9.49
C SER A 251 20.43 -13.35 9.23
N ASP A 252 21.57 -13.74 8.67
CA ASP A 252 21.91 -15.15 8.50
C ASP A 252 22.06 -15.90 9.85
N ALA A 253 22.15 -15.20 10.99
CA ALA A 253 22.22 -15.82 12.31
C ALA A 253 20.86 -16.39 12.78
N ASN A 254 19.76 -15.73 12.41
CA ASN A 254 18.40 -16.09 12.85
C ASN A 254 17.44 -16.46 11.71
N VAL A 255 17.84 -16.29 10.45
CA VAL A 255 17.12 -16.75 9.25
C VAL A 255 17.81 -17.97 8.68
N ARG A 256 17.07 -19.06 8.48
CA ARG A 256 17.62 -20.34 8.00
C ARG A 256 16.74 -20.92 6.90
N LEU A 257 17.37 -21.57 5.93
CA LEU A 257 16.67 -22.38 4.92
C LEU A 257 16.05 -23.60 5.61
N LEU A 258 14.75 -23.81 5.43
CA LEU A 258 14.01 -24.93 6.00
C LEU A 258 13.92 -26.10 5.00
N ASP A 259 13.55 -25.80 3.75
CA ASP A 259 13.45 -26.76 2.65
C ASP A 259 14.31 -26.28 1.46
N PRO A 260 15.32 -27.05 1.00
CA PRO A 260 15.91 -26.83 -0.32
C PRO A 260 14.85 -27.12 -1.40
N PRO A 261 14.97 -26.54 -2.61
CA PRO A 261 13.99 -26.79 -3.67
C PRO A 261 13.87 -28.30 -3.91
N GLY A 262 12.64 -28.82 -3.90
CA GLY A 262 12.38 -30.23 -4.21
C GLY A 262 13.00 -30.61 -5.56
N PRO A 263 13.33 -31.88 -5.79
CA PRO A 263 13.93 -32.31 -7.05
C PRO A 263 13.05 -31.82 -8.21
N GLN A 264 13.66 -31.08 -9.15
CA GLN A 264 12.99 -30.77 -10.41
C GLN A 264 12.62 -32.11 -11.04
N VAL A 265 11.33 -32.37 -11.17
CA VAL A 265 10.86 -33.48 -11.99
C VAL A 265 11.21 -33.06 -13.41
N GLU A 266 12.35 -33.53 -13.92
CA GLU A 266 12.59 -33.52 -15.35
C GLU A 266 11.41 -34.27 -15.98
N GLU A 267 10.61 -33.59 -16.79
CA GLU A 267 9.62 -34.22 -17.67
C GLU A 267 10.39 -35.00 -18.76
N GLY A 268 11.03 -36.10 -18.35
CA GLY A 268 11.65 -37.11 -19.20
C GLY A 268 10.62 -38.15 -19.61
N GLY A 269 9.57 -37.73 -20.32
CA GLY A 269 8.59 -38.63 -20.94
C GLY A 269 8.98 -38.95 -22.37
N ALA A 270 9.97 -39.82 -22.55
CA ALA A 270 10.42 -40.31 -23.84
C ALA A 270 9.24 -40.92 -24.65
N SER A 271 9.04 -40.39 -25.85
CA SER A 271 8.17 -40.94 -26.87
C SER A 271 8.76 -42.28 -27.35
N ALA A 272 8.20 -43.39 -26.88
CA ALA A 272 8.47 -44.71 -27.44
C ALA A 272 7.51 -44.94 -28.61
N GLN A 273 8.04 -44.84 -29.83
CA GLN A 273 7.42 -45.38 -31.03
C GLN A 273 7.39 -46.91 -30.95
N LEU A 274 6.20 -47.49 -31.14
CA LEU A 274 5.99 -48.82 -31.69
C LEU A 274 4.86 -48.73 -32.72
#